data_AF-A0A7C6BVR4-F1
#
_entry.id   AF-A0A7C6BVR4-F1
#
_cell.length_a   1.000
_cell.length_b   1.000
_cell.length_c   1.000
_cell.angle_alpha   90.00
_cell.angle_beta   90.00
_cell.angle_gamma   90.00
#
_symmetry.space_group_name_H-M   'P 1'
#
loop_
_entity.id
_entity.type
_entity.pdbx_description
1 polymer ?
#
loop_
_entity_poly.entity_id
_entity_poly.type
_entity_poly.pdbx_seq_one_letter_code
_entity_poly.pdbx_strand_id
1 'polypeptide(L)'
;MELNKKEIEEIQEKLLMVYRFISQNNTFNKFYCQGLDVNYCSNHNESMVSKLMELDHSEELLKNCIIELEDMKTPEEPLNPENFQEFVLNQDWNLLLKKYGMKTLEDVRKLDLEILLELL
;
A
#
# COMPACT_ATOMS: atom_id res chain seq x y z
N MET A 1 12.09 4.77 -17.07
CA MET A 1 13.33 4.15 -16.58
C MET A 1 13.13 2.64 -16.67
N GLU A 2 14.10 1.85 -17.13
CA GLU A 2 13.99 0.39 -17.01
C GLU A 2 14.30 0.01 -15.57
N LEU A 3 13.26 -0.37 -14.80
CA LEU A 3 13.42 -0.85 -13.43
C LEU A 3 14.01 -2.25 -13.43
N ASN A 4 14.98 -2.51 -12.58
CA ASN A 4 15.47 -3.86 -12.37
C ASN A 4 14.53 -4.65 -11.45
N LYS A 5 14.63 -5.98 -11.48
CA LYS A 5 13.75 -6.87 -10.70
C LYS A 5 13.70 -6.54 -9.20
N LYS A 6 14.82 -6.11 -8.62
CA LYS A 6 14.92 -5.76 -7.19
C LYS A 6 14.21 -4.45 -6.89
N GLU A 7 14.32 -3.46 -7.77
CA GLU A 7 13.59 -2.19 -7.66
C GLU A 7 12.08 -2.43 -7.76
N ILE A 8 11.64 -3.24 -8.72
CA ILE A 8 10.22 -3.60 -8.88
C ILE A 8 9.68 -4.28 -7.62
N GLU A 9 10.43 -5.23 -7.06
CA GLU A 9 10.07 -5.90 -5.81
C GLU A 9 9.99 -4.93 -4.63
N GLU A 10 10.98 -4.04 -4.47
CA GLU A 10 10.99 -3.06 -3.40
C GLU A 10 9.81 -2.08 -3.49
N ILE A 11 9.52 -1.59 -4.70
CA ILE A 11 8.38 -0.70 -4.97
C ILE A 11 7.07 -1.43 -4.63
N GLN A 12 6.90 -2.66 -5.11
CA GLN A 12 5.69 -3.43 -4.89
C GLN A 12 5.43 -3.70 -3.41
N GLU A 13 6.47 -4.08 -2.66
CA GLU A 13 6.35 -4.30 -1.21
C GLU A 13 5.95 -3.04 -0.46
N LYS A 14 6.52 -1.88 -0.82
CA LYS A 14 6.11 -0.58 -0.26
C LYS A 14 4.64 -0.29 -0.55
N LEU A 15 4.21 -0.47 -1.79
CA LEU A 15 2.81 -0.28 -2.18
C LEU A 15 1.86 -1.24 -1.47
N LEU A 16 2.25 -2.51 -1.28
CA LEU A 16 1.48 -3.51 -0.52
C LEU A 16 1.24 -3.07 0.93
N MET A 17 2.27 -2.56 1.60
CA MET A 17 2.14 -2.06 2.96
C MET A 17 1.22 -0.83 3.02
N VAL A 18 1.37 0.09 2.08
CA VAL A 18 0.51 1.30 1.98
C VAL A 18 -0.94 0.91 1.71
N TYR A 19 -1.19 0.04 0.74
CA TYR A 19 -2.52 -0.48 0.43
C TYR A 19 -3.17 -1.11 1.66
N ARG A 20 -2.45 -2.00 2.36
CA ARG A 20 -2.99 -2.67 3.55
C ARG A 20 -3.37 -1.65 4.63
N PHE A 21 -2.52 -0.66 4.87
CA PHE A 21 -2.78 0.37 5.87
C PHE A 21 -4.02 1.20 5.52
N ILE A 22 -4.11 1.67 4.28
CA ILE A 22 -5.26 2.47 3.80
C ILE A 22 -6.54 1.65 3.86
N SER A 23 -6.53 0.41 3.35
CA SER A 23 -7.70 -0.47 3.33
C SER A 23 -8.20 -0.79 4.75
N GLN A 24 -7.29 -0.99 5.71
CA GLN A 24 -7.66 -1.16 7.12
C GLN A 24 -8.28 0.10 7.71
N ASN A 25 -7.71 1.27 7.44
CA ASN A 25 -8.23 2.54 7.93
C ASN A 25 -9.62 2.86 7.32
N ASN A 26 -9.79 2.63 6.02
CA ASN A 26 -11.07 2.82 5.33
C ASN A 26 -12.14 1.86 5.84
N THR A 27 -11.78 0.58 6.03
CA THR A 27 -12.67 -0.41 6.65
C THR A 27 -13.07 0.02 8.06
N PHE A 28 -12.11 0.44 8.89
CA PHE A 28 -12.38 0.91 10.24
C PHE A 28 -13.32 2.11 10.25
N ASN A 29 -13.04 3.12 9.43
CA ASN A 29 -13.87 4.32 9.32
C ASN A 29 -15.29 3.98 8.84
N LYS A 30 -15.40 3.11 7.82
CA LYS A 30 -16.68 2.69 7.25
C LYS A 30 -17.54 1.91 8.25
N PHE A 31 -16.97 1.05 9.08
CA PHE A 31 -17.78 0.21 9.97
C PHE A 31 -17.96 0.78 11.36
N TYR A 32 -17.01 1.56 11.87
CA TYR A 32 -16.99 1.98 13.28
C TYR A 32 -17.12 3.48 13.49
N CYS A 33 -16.87 4.31 12.47
CA CYS A 33 -16.97 5.77 12.58
C CYS A 33 -18.18 6.36 11.86
N GLN A 34 -18.97 5.55 11.14
CA GLN A 34 -20.19 6.02 10.49
C GLN A 34 -21.18 6.64 11.50
N GLY A 35 -21.54 7.90 11.28
CA GLY A 35 -22.48 8.65 12.13
C GLY A 35 -21.86 9.26 13.38
N LEU A 36 -20.55 9.10 13.60
CA LEU A 36 -19.81 9.80 14.63
C LEU A 36 -19.07 10.98 13.99
N ASP A 37 -19.17 12.16 14.59
CA ASP A 37 -18.42 13.36 14.18
C ASP A 37 -16.97 13.29 14.71
N VAL A 38 -16.33 12.14 14.45
CA VAL A 38 -14.98 11.84 14.86
C VAL A 38 -14.10 12.25 13.70
N ASN A 39 -13.65 13.50 13.72
CA ASN A 39 -12.38 13.86 13.10
C ASN A 39 -11.30 13.09 13.86
N TYR A 40 -11.09 11.84 13.48
CA TYR A 40 -9.94 11.08 13.94
C TYR A 40 -8.76 11.91 13.49
N CYS A 41 -8.17 12.66 14.44
CA CYS A 41 -7.10 13.59 14.18
C CYS A 41 -5.98 12.78 13.56
N SER A 42 -5.91 12.80 12.23
CA SER A 42 -4.67 12.60 11.52
C SER A 42 -3.81 13.72 12.05
N ASN A 43 -2.95 13.40 13.03
CA ASN A 43 -1.80 14.24 13.28
C ASN A 43 -1.15 14.40 11.91
N HIS A 44 -1.31 15.60 11.35
CA HIS A 44 -0.93 16.00 10.01
C HIS A 44 0.59 15.89 9.89
N ASN A 45 1.10 14.67 9.79
CA ASN A 45 2.36 14.43 9.14
C ASN A 45 2.05 14.53 7.66
N GLU A 46 2.78 15.40 6.97
CA GLU A 46 2.74 15.60 5.52
C GLU A 46 3.29 14.37 4.74
N SER A 47 3.09 13.15 5.27
CA SER A 47 3.54 11.95 4.60
C SER A 47 2.68 11.69 3.36
N MET A 48 3.31 11.14 2.33
CA MET A 48 2.64 10.76 1.08
C MET A 48 1.49 9.77 1.33
N VAL A 49 1.61 8.93 2.36
CA VAL A 49 0.53 8.02 2.80
C VAL A 49 -0.72 8.81 3.20
N SER A 50 -0.57 9.92 3.93
CA SER A 50 -1.71 10.77 4.31
C SER A 50 -2.36 11.42 3.09
N LYS A 51 -1.57 11.87 2.10
CA LYS A 51 -2.12 12.37 0.83
C LYS A 51 -2.87 11.29 0.05
N LEU A 52 -2.36 10.05 0.03
CA LEU A 52 -3.05 8.93 -0.61
C LEU A 52 -4.37 8.62 0.10
N MET A 53 -4.44 8.68 1.43
CA MET A 53 -5.68 8.45 2.18
C MET A 53 -6.79 9.45 1.87
N GLU A 54 -6.44 10.66 1.44
CA GLU A 54 -7.40 11.70 1.05
C GLU A 54 -8.00 11.48 -0.36
N LEU A 55 -7.44 10.56 -1.15
CA LEU A 55 -7.95 10.24 -2.48
C LEU A 55 -9.05 9.17 -2.39
N ASP A 56 -10.24 9.50 -2.91
CA ASP A 56 -11.42 8.63 -2.93
C ASP A 56 -11.17 7.26 -3.58
N HIS A 57 -10.23 7.18 -4.54
CA HIS A 57 -9.92 5.98 -5.32
C HIS A 57 -8.53 5.40 -5.03
N SER A 58 -7.94 5.75 -3.87
CA SER A 58 -6.59 5.31 -3.51
C SER A 58 -6.40 3.79 -3.47
N GLU A 59 -7.38 3.05 -2.93
CA GLU A 59 -7.30 1.58 -2.87
C GLU A 59 -7.27 0.94 -4.26
N GLU A 60 -8.07 1.44 -5.19
CA GLU A 60 -8.13 0.92 -6.57
C GLU A 60 -6.86 1.27 -7.34
N LEU A 61 -6.36 2.50 -7.19
CA LEU A 61 -5.09 2.93 -7.77
C LEU A 61 -3.94 2.04 -7.29
N LEU A 62 -3.82 1.85 -5.97
CA LEU A 62 -2.75 1.05 -5.38
C LEU A 62 -2.85 -0.42 -5.81
N LYS A 63 -4.07 -0.97 -5.85
CA LYS A 63 -4.32 -2.33 -6.36
C LYS A 63 -3.78 -2.49 -7.77
N ASN A 64 -4.13 -1.57 -8.68
CA ASN A 64 -3.72 -1.65 -10.07
C ASN A 64 -2.19 -1.56 -10.21
N CYS A 65 -1.54 -0.63 -9.50
CA CYS A 65 -0.08 -0.53 -9.51
C CYS A 65 0.60 -1.80 -9.00
N ILE A 66 0.08 -2.43 -7.93
CA ILE A 66 0.65 -3.68 -7.39
C ILE A 66 0.52 -4.83 -8.38
N ILE A 67 -0.61 -4.93 -9.09
CA ILE A 67 -0.84 -5.94 -10.13
C ILE A 67 0.14 -5.73 -11.29
N GLU A 68 0.27 -4.50 -11.80
CA GLU A 68 1.21 -4.17 -12.87
C GLU A 68 2.65 -4.55 -12.52
N LEU A 69 3.08 -4.28 -11.29
CA LEU A 69 4.42 -4.65 -10.82
C LEU A 69 4.60 -6.16 -10.65
N GLU A 70 3.55 -6.90 -10.28
CA GLU A 70 3.61 -8.36 -10.22
C GLU A 70 3.73 -8.96 -11.63
N ASP A 71 2.94 -8.46 -12.58
CA ASP A 71 2.97 -8.90 -13.97
C ASP A 71 4.35 -8.63 -14.61
N MET A 72 5.02 -7.54 -14.23
CA MET A 72 6.40 -7.26 -14.63
C MET A 72 7.42 -8.24 -14.00
N LYS A 73 7.16 -8.76 -12.79
CA LYS A 73 8.04 -9.72 -12.09
C LYS A 73 7.89 -11.15 -12.59
N THR A 74 6.65 -11.56 -12.87
CA THR A 74 6.25 -12.92 -13.24
C THR A 74 5.37 -12.91 -14.49
N PRO A 75 5.91 -12.54 -15.67
CA PRO A 75 5.11 -12.39 -16.89
C PRO A 75 4.47 -13.69 -17.39
N GLU A 76 4.97 -14.85 -16.96
CA GLU A 76 4.43 -16.16 -17.29
C GLU A 76 3.18 -16.52 -16.45
N GLU A 77 3.00 -15.86 -15.30
CA GLU A 77 1.91 -16.08 -14.36
C GLU A 77 1.40 -14.72 -13.84
N PRO A 78 0.66 -13.98 -14.68
CA PRO A 78 0.15 -12.66 -14.30
C PRO A 78 -0.90 -12.77 -13.19
N LEU A 79 -0.97 -11.74 -12.35
CA LEU A 79 -1.87 -11.70 -11.21
C LEU A 79 -3.29 -11.34 -11.66
N ASN A 80 -4.21 -12.31 -11.60
CA ASN A 80 -5.62 -12.05 -11.84
C ASN A 80 -6.17 -11.04 -10.78
N PRO A 81 -6.79 -9.91 -11.18
CA PRO A 81 -7.38 -8.94 -10.27
C PRO A 81 -8.41 -9.51 -9.27
N GLU A 82 -9.04 -10.64 -9.59
CA GLU A 82 -9.96 -11.37 -8.71
C GLU A 82 -9.23 -12.03 -7.53
N ASN A 83 -7.99 -12.49 -7.75
CA ASN A 83 -7.16 -13.16 -6.75
C ASN A 83 -6.36 -12.17 -5.89
N PHE A 84 -6.47 -10.87 -6.15
CA PHE A 84 -5.69 -9.85 -5.47
C PHE A 84 -5.81 -9.90 -3.93
N GLN A 85 -7.01 -10.16 -3.42
CA GLN A 85 -7.21 -10.25 -1.97
C GLN A 85 -6.45 -11.45 -1.37
N GLU A 86 -6.47 -12.59 -2.04
CA GLU A 86 -5.70 -13.77 -1.63
C GLU A 86 -4.19 -13.50 -1.71
N PHE A 87 -3.74 -12.84 -2.77
CA PHE A 87 -2.35 -12.40 -2.92
C PHE A 87 -1.87 -11.53 -1.76
N VAL A 88 -2.68 -10.54 -1.34
CA VAL A 88 -2.38 -9.67 -0.19
C VAL A 88 -2.37 -10.47 1.12
N LEU A 89 -3.31 -11.39 1.32
CA LEU A 89 -3.40 -12.20 2.55
C LEU A 89 -2.22 -13.15 2.70
N ASN A 90 -1.69 -13.68 1.59
CA ASN A 90 -0.59 -14.63 1.57
C ASN A 90 0.80 -13.99 1.78
N GLN A 91 0.91 -12.67 1.89
CA GLN A 91 2.17 -11.99 2.17
C GLN A 91 2.66 -12.27 3.60
N ASP A 92 3.97 -12.48 3.78
CA ASP A 92 4.59 -12.52 5.10
C ASP A 92 4.81 -11.11 5.64
N TRP A 93 3.77 -10.60 6.29
CA TRP A 93 3.76 -9.25 6.84
C TRP A 93 4.78 -9.03 7.96
N ASN A 94 5.14 -10.07 8.71
CA ASN A 94 6.15 -9.94 9.74
C ASN A 94 7.53 -9.75 9.10
N LEU A 95 7.80 -10.50 8.03
CA LEU A 95 9.01 -10.34 7.24
C LEU A 95 9.08 -8.95 6.59
N LEU A 96 8.00 -8.49 5.97
CA LEU A 96 7.93 -7.19 5.31
C LEU A 96 8.17 -6.05 6.31
N LEU A 97 7.44 -6.01 7.43
CA LEU A 97 7.64 -4.98 8.45
C LEU A 97 9.09 -4.98 8.95
N LYS A 98 9.66 -6.16 9.21
CA LYS A 98 11.06 -6.29 9.64
C LYS A 98 12.06 -5.80 8.58
N LYS A 99 11.82 -6.10 7.28
CA LYS A 99 12.67 -5.68 6.16
C LYS A 99 12.82 -4.17 6.10
N TYR A 100 11.76 -3.43 6.40
CA TYR A 100 11.74 -1.97 6.39
C TYR A 100 11.90 -1.33 7.78
N GLY A 101 12.34 -2.08 8.79
CA GLY A 101 12.61 -1.55 10.13
C GLY A 101 11.36 -1.08 10.89
N MET A 102 10.18 -1.58 10.52
CA MET A 102 8.89 -1.26 11.13
C MET A 102 8.57 -2.19 12.29
N LYS A 103 7.92 -1.65 13.31
CA LYS A 103 7.39 -2.39 14.46
C LYS A 103 5.90 -2.67 14.31
N THR A 104 5.17 -1.73 13.72
CA THR A 104 3.72 -1.83 13.50
C THR A 104 3.35 -1.31 12.12
N LEU A 105 2.13 -1.59 11.67
CA LEU A 105 1.62 -1.07 10.40
C LEU A 105 1.50 0.47 10.38
N GLU A 106 1.37 1.12 11.53
CA GLU A 106 1.40 2.60 11.62
C GLU A 106 2.74 3.19 11.18
N ASP A 107 3.83 2.42 11.30
CA ASP A 107 5.15 2.86 10.85
C ASP A 107 5.22 3.01 9.31
N VAL A 108 4.21 2.53 8.56
CA VAL A 108 4.15 2.72 7.10
C VAL A 108 4.17 4.20 6.71
N ARG A 109 3.70 5.09 7.59
CA ARG A 109 3.75 6.55 7.40
C ARG A 109 5.17 7.10 7.32
N LYS A 110 6.18 6.31 7.73
CA LYS A 110 7.61 6.63 7.68
C LYS A 110 8.29 6.08 6.42
N LEU A 111 7.57 5.35 5.56
CA LEU A 111 8.14 4.90 4.30
C LEU A 111 8.55 6.10 3.48
N ASP A 112 9.78 6.03 2.98
CA ASP A 112 10.20 6.86 1.87
C ASP A 112 9.53 6.34 0.60
N LEU A 113 8.57 7.13 0.13
CA LEU A 113 7.78 6.90 -1.06
C LEU A 113 8.16 7.87 -2.19
N GLU A 114 9.23 8.66 -2.05
CA GLU A 114 9.70 9.57 -3.11
C GLU A 114 10.00 8.81 -4.40
N ILE A 115 10.51 7.58 -4.27
CA ILE A 115 10.74 6.67 -5.40
C ILE A 115 9.46 6.38 -6.21
N LEU A 116 8.27 6.48 -5.60
CA LEU A 116 7.00 6.32 -6.32
C LEU A 116 6.66 7.54 -7.19
N LEU A 117 7.11 8.74 -6.79
CA LEU A 117 6.91 9.96 -7.57
C LEU A 117 7.79 9.99 -8.81
N GLU A 118 8.94 9.33 -8.80
CA GLU A 118 9.82 9.20 -9.97
C GLU A 118 9.26 8.23 -11.04
N LEU A 119 8.19 7.50 -10.71
CA LEU A 119 7.52 6.53 -11.59
C LEU A 119 6.27 7.08 -12.27
N LEU A 120 5.74 8.22 -11.81
CA LEU A 120 4.59 8.95 -12.37
C LEU A 120 5.04 9.98 -13.40
#